data_AF-A0A7C4E0S9-F1
#
_entry.id   AF-A0A7C4E0S9-F1
#
_cell.length_a   1.000
_cell.length_b   1.000
_cell.length_c   1.000
_cell.angle_alpha   90.00
_cell.angle_beta   90.00
_cell.angle_gamma   90.00
#
_symmetry.space_group_name_H-M   'P 1'
#
loop_
_entity.id
_entity.type
_entity.pdbx_description
1 polymer ?
#
loop_
_entity_poly.entity_id
_entity_poly.type
_entity_poly.pdbx_seq_one_letter_code
_entity_poly.pdbx_strand_id
1 'polypeptide(L)' 'MSKYVEVLETLRRMGGKAMLQNLLDEMKRHQSKLSTMELLQMLMKLEIHGKVRVSTLDEERKVVELLSEESV' A
#
# COMPACT_ATOMS: atom_id res chain seq x y z
N MET A 1 15.57 4.23 4.87
CA MET A 1 14.80 2.99 4.60
C MET A 1 14.23 3.06 3.19
N SER A 2 14.07 1.92 2.51
CA SER A 2 13.50 1.88 1.16
C SER A 2 12.01 2.20 1.21
N LYS A 3 11.49 3.05 0.30
CA LYS A 3 10.08 3.49 0.29
C LYS A 3 9.07 2.30 0.31
N TYR A 4 9.46 1.13 -0.21
CA TYR A 4 8.64 -0.08 -0.16
C TYR A 4 8.44 -0.63 1.27
N VAL A 5 9.48 -0.58 2.11
CA VAL A 5 9.40 -1.05 3.50
C VAL A 5 8.42 -0.19 4.28
N GLU A 6 8.48 1.12 4.06
CA GLU A 6 7.61 2.08 4.73
C GLU A 6 6.13 1.93 4.32
N VAL A 7 5.86 1.58 3.05
CA VAL A 7 4.50 1.21 2.60
C VAL A 7 4.00 -0.02 3.37
N LEU A 8 4.81 -1.08 3.48
CA LEU A 8 4.43 -2.30 4.18
C LEU A 8 4.25 -2.06 5.68
N GLU A 9 5.13 -1.30 6.31
CA GLU A 9 5.03 -0.94 7.74
C GLU A 9 3.83 -0.06 8.01
N THR A 10 3.55 0.92 7.16
CA THR A 10 2.36 1.76 7.27
C THR A 10 1.10 0.93 7.13
N LEU A 11 1.05 0.02 6.15
CA LEU A 11 -0.09 -0.87 5.99
C LEU A 11 -0.24 -1.83 7.18
N ARG A 12 0.86 -2.31 7.80
CA ARG A 12 0.81 -3.10 9.05
C ARG A 12 0.23 -2.29 10.20
N ARG A 13 0.67 -1.04 10.38
CA ARG A 13 0.14 -0.12 11.41
C ARG A 13 -1.35 0.17 11.21
N MET A 14 -1.83 0.13 9.97
CA MET A 14 -3.25 0.28 9.61
C MET A 14 -4.07 -1.02 9.74
N GLY A 15 -3.51 -2.11 10.30
CA GLY A 15 -4.22 -3.39 10.46
C GLY A 15 -4.16 -4.30 9.24
N GLY A 16 -3.25 -4.04 8.31
CA GLY A 16 -2.98 -4.88 7.14
C GLY A 16 -3.96 -4.70 5.97
N LYS A 17 -4.93 -3.78 6.08
CA LYS A 17 -5.87 -3.47 5.00
C LYS A 17 -6.26 -2.00 5.05
N ALA A 18 -6.20 -1.31 3.92
CA ALA A 18 -6.56 0.10 3.84
C ALA A 18 -7.09 0.47 2.45
N MET A 19 -7.89 1.54 2.38
CA MET A 19 -8.15 2.24 1.12
C MET A 19 -6.85 2.87 0.62
N LEU A 20 -6.65 2.88 -0.70
CA LEU A 20 -5.48 3.51 -1.33
C LEU A 20 -5.33 4.98 -0.90
N GLN A 21 -6.44 5.71 -0.83
CA GLN A 21 -6.45 7.10 -0.39
C GLN A 21 -5.96 7.25 1.05
N ASN A 22 -6.46 6.40 1.96
CA ASN A 22 -6.05 6.43 3.37
C ASN A 22 -4.56 6.09 3.53
N LEU A 23 -4.07 5.10 2.77
CA LEU A 23 -2.64 4.74 2.75
C LEU A 23 -1.80 5.90 2.21
N LEU A 24 -2.25 6.58 1.16
CA LEU A 24 -1.57 7.74 0.59
C LEU A 24 -1.50 8.90 1.60
N ASP A 25 -2.61 9.18 2.27
CA ASP A 25 -2.69 10.26 3.26
C ASP A 25 -1.79 9.98 4.46
N GLU A 26 -1.74 8.74 4.94
CA GLU A 26 -0.85 8.35 6.03
C GLU A 26 0.63 8.41 5.61
N MET A 27 0.96 7.94 4.41
CA MET A 27 2.32 8.05 3.87
C MET A 27 2.74 9.52 3.70
N LYS A 28 1.82 10.40 3.28
CA LYS A 28 2.10 11.84 3.12
C LYS A 28 2.38 12.56 4.44
N ARG A 29 1.80 12.11 5.55
CA ARG A 29 2.09 12.66 6.89
C ARG A 29 3.56 12.48 7.27
N HIS A 30 4.20 11.43 6.77
CA HIS A 30 5.61 11.12 7.02
C HIS A 30 6.52 11.50 5.83
N GLN A 31 5.96 11.62 4.61
CA GLN A 31 6.66 11.99 3.39
C GLN A 31 5.87 13.00 2.56
N SER A 32 6.14 14.29 2.75
CA SER A 32 5.40 15.40 2.16
C SER A 32 5.35 15.46 0.61
N LYS A 33 6.14 14.64 -0.10
CA LYS A 33 6.23 14.65 -1.57
C LYS A 33 5.70 13.40 -2.26
N LEU A 34 5.10 12.44 -1.55
CA LEU A 34 4.62 11.22 -2.21
C LEU A 34 3.39 11.49 -3.09
N SER A 35 3.51 11.23 -4.38
CA SER A 35 2.40 11.29 -5.33
C SER A 35 1.59 9.99 -5.38
N THR A 36 0.33 10.07 -5.82
CA THR A 36 -0.52 8.89 -6.05
C THR A 36 0.10 7.93 -7.05
N MET A 37 0.73 8.45 -8.12
CA MET A 37 1.37 7.63 -9.15
C MET A 37 2.58 6.89 -8.62
N GLU A 38 3.41 7.52 -7.78
CA GLU A 38 4.51 6.83 -7.11
C GLU A 38 4.00 5.72 -6.18
N LEU A 39 2.95 5.98 -5.41
CA LEU A 39 2.35 4.96 -4.55
C LEU A 39 1.81 3.77 -5.36
N LEU A 40 1.10 4.04 -6.46
CA LEU A 40 0.61 3.00 -7.37
C LEU A 40 1.75 2.18 -7.97
N GLN A 41 2.85 2.81 -8.41
CA GLN A 41 4.03 2.10 -8.92
C GLN A 41 4.68 1.21 -7.84
N MET A 42 4.73 1.70 -6.60
CA MET A 42 5.26 0.90 -5.48
C MET A 42 4.37 -0.30 -5.17
N LEU A 43 3.06 -0.08 -5.11
CA LEU A 43 2.07 -1.13 -4.85
C LEU A 43 2.07 -2.18 -5.96
N MET A 44 2.16 -1.77 -7.23
CA MET A 44 2.30 -2.68 -8.36
C MET A 44 3.52 -3.59 -8.21
N LYS A 45 4.67 -3.03 -7.82
CA LYS A 45 5.87 -3.84 -7.57
C LYS A 45 5.68 -4.78 -6.38
N LEU A 46 5.11 -4.30 -5.28
CA LEU A 46 4.84 -5.14 -4.10
C LEU A 46 3.85 -6.28 -4.42
N GLU A 47 2.87 -6.02 -5.27
CA GLU A 47 1.89 -7.00 -5.72
C GLU A 47 2.53 -8.09 -6.61
N ILE A 48 3.40 -7.71 -7.54
CA ILE A 48 4.20 -8.66 -8.35
C ILE A 48 5.03 -9.59 -7.45
N HIS A 49 5.53 -9.08 -6.32
CA HIS A 49 6.31 -9.87 -5.35
C HIS A 49 5.45 -10.58 -4.30
N GLY A 50 4.12 -10.57 -4.45
CA GLY A 50 3.19 -11.24 -3.54
C GLY A 50 3.17 -10.69 -2.11
N LYS A 51 3.57 -9.43 -1.91
CA LYS A 51 3.59 -8.77 -0.59
C LYS A 51 2.28 -8.05 -0.27
N VAL A 52 1.57 -7.61 -1.30
CA VAL A 52 0.26 -6.96 -1.17
C VAL A 52 -0.69 -7.46 -2.25
N ARG A 53 -2.00 -7.24 -2.04
CA ARG A 53 -3.05 -7.38 -3.05
C ARG A 53 -3.74 -6.04 -3.23
N VAL A 54 -3.93 -5.59 -4.47
CA VAL A 54 -4.68 -4.38 -4.78
C VAL A 54 -6.00 -4.79 -5.46
N SER A 55 -7.12 -4.44 -4.84
CA SER A 55 -8.46 -4.71 -5.36
C SER A 55 -9.16 -3.42 -5.73
N THR A 56 -9.77 -3.38 -6.90
CA THR A 56 -10.59 -2.24 -7.35
C THR A 56 -12.03 -2.49 -6.89
N LEU A 57 -12.60 -1.54 -6.14
CA LEU A 57 -13.99 -1.59 -5.66
C LEU A 57 -14.96 -0.94 -6.65
N ASP A 58 -14.56 0.18 -7.24
CA ASP A 58 -15.26 0.91 -8.28
C ASP A 58 -14.24 1.66 -9.17
N GLU A 59 -14.72 2.50 -10.09
CA GLU A 59 -13.86 3.22 -11.05
C GLU A 59 -12.75 4.07 -10.39
N GLU A 60 -12.93 4.50 -9.14
CA GLU A 60 -12.01 5.40 -8.44
C GLU A 60 -11.39 4.79 -7.17
N ARG A 61 -12.06 3.80 -6.57
CA ARG A 61 -11.69 3.29 -5.24
C ARG A 61 -10.92 1.99 -5.34
N LYS A 62 -9.76 1.97 -4.69
CA LYS A 62 -8.91 0.79 -4.54
C LYS A 62 -8.67 0.48 -3.07
N VAL A 63 -8.61 -0.82 -2.77
CA VAL A 63 -8.25 -1.38 -1.47
C VAL A 63 -6.90 -2.08 -1.61
N VAL A 64 -6.04 -1.90 -0.62
CA VAL A 64 -4.73 -2.53 -0.53
C VAL A 64 -4.72 -3.42 0.71
N GLU A 65 -4.32 -4.67 0.54
CA GLU A 65 -4.22 -5.67 1.60
C GLU A 65 -2.79 -6.19 1.69
N LEU A 66 -2.24 -6.32 2.89
CA LEU A 66 -1.02 -7.08 3.12
C LEU A 66 -1.30 -8.56 2.90
N LEU A 67 -0.43 -9.20 2.15
CA LEU A 67 -0.37 -10.66 2.11
C LEU A 67 0.64 -11.06 3.18
N SER A 68 0.17 -11.63 4.28
CA SER A 68 1.04 -12.26 5.27
C SER A 68 1.74 -13.46 4.64
N GLU A 69 3.01 -13.67 5.01
CA GLU A 69 3.65 -14.99 4.86
C GLU A 69 3.05 -15.95 5.90
N GLU A 70 1.74 -16.18 5.85
CA GLU A 70 1.07 -17.27 6.59
C GLU A 70 -0.03 -17.84 5.71
N SER A 71 0.40 -18.71 4.80
CA SER A 71 -0.41 -19.81 4.26
C SER A 71 0.59 -20.92 3.95
N VAL A 72 1.13 -21.51 5.02
CA VAL A 72 1.71 -22.86 5.02
C VAL A 72 0.61 -23.81 5.44
#